data_AF-A0AAW1HPM0-F1
#
_entry.id   AF-A0AAW1HPM0-F1
#
_cell.length_a   1.000
_cell.length_b   1.000
_cell.length_c   1.000
_cell.angle_alpha   90.00
_cell.angle_beta   90.00
_cell.angle_gamma   90.00
#
_symmetry.space_group_name_H-M   'P 1'
#
loop_
_entity.id
_entity.type
_entity.pdbx_description
1 polymer ?
#
loop_
_entity_poly.entity_id
_entity_poly.type
_entity_poly.pdbx_seq_one_letter_code
_entity_poly.pdbx_strand_id
1 'polypeptide(L)'
;MKKKGTNQNKGDLWKTIARLYEEAREDAPTAIKERSFKSLTSRWDTINRDVSRWVGVYAQAQRDKASGQSDEDVENHAHYLYQQRYNGVKFTLKHAWKEMRHMRK
;
A
#
# COMPACT_ATOMS: atom_id res chain seq x y z
N MET A 1 1.12 -31.88 -17.67
CA MET A 1 0.32 -31.09 -16.70
C MET A 1 0.04 -29.71 -17.28
N LYS A 2 -1.24 -29.35 -17.43
CA LYS A 2 -1.66 -28.06 -18.00
C LYS A 2 -1.42 -26.95 -16.97
N LYS A 3 -0.61 -25.94 -17.32
CA LYS A 3 -0.48 -24.71 -16.51
C LYS A 3 -1.83 -24.00 -16.54
N LYS A 4 -2.55 -24.03 -15.41
CA LYS A 4 -3.82 -23.33 -15.23
C LYS A 4 -3.49 -21.83 -15.23
N GLY A 5 -3.77 -21.15 -16.34
CA GLY A 5 -3.62 -19.70 -16.41
C GLY A 5 -4.53 -19.06 -15.37
N THR A 6 -3.96 -18.23 -14.50
CA THR A 6 -4.67 -17.55 -13.41
C THR A 6 -5.54 -16.42 -13.98
N ASN A 7 -6.61 -16.79 -14.68
CA ASN A 7 -7.72 -15.88 -14.98
C ASN A 7 -8.65 -15.85 -13.76
N GLN A 8 -8.10 -15.49 -12.59
CA GLN A 8 -8.95 -15.09 -11.47
C GLN A 8 -9.57 -13.76 -11.88
N ASN A 9 -10.87 -13.76 -12.16
CA ASN A 9 -11.56 -12.50 -12.39
C ASN A 9 -11.42 -11.64 -11.12
N LYS A 10 -11.29 -10.32 -11.29
CA LYS A 10 -11.13 -9.36 -10.18
C LYS A 10 -12.22 -9.54 -9.11
N GLY A 11 -13.42 -9.98 -9.50
CA GLY A 11 -14.52 -10.27 -8.59
C GLY A 11 -14.22 -11.40 -7.59
N ASP A 12 -13.68 -12.52 -8.04
CA ASP A 12 -13.41 -13.68 -7.19
C ASP A 12 -12.27 -13.42 -6.20
N LEU A 13 -11.27 -12.62 -6.61
CA LEU A 13 -10.25 -12.11 -5.69
C LEU A 13 -10.89 -11.30 -4.56
N TRP A 14 -11.76 -10.34 -4.90
CA TRP A 14 -12.40 -9.50 -3.91
C TRP A 14 -13.38 -10.24 -3.01
N LYS A 15 -14.07 -11.27 -3.52
CA LYS A 15 -14.88 -12.17 -2.68
C LYS A 15 -14.01 -12.87 -1.63
N THR A 16 -12.84 -13.37 -2.05
CA THR A 16 -11.88 -14.01 -1.14
C THR A 16 -11.37 -13.03 -0.08
N ILE A 17 -10.99 -11.81 -0.50
CA ILE A 17 -10.55 -10.76 0.43
C ILE A 17 -11.66 -10.38 1.42
N ALA A 18 -12.91 -10.23 0.96
CA ALA A 18 -14.04 -9.93 1.82
C ALA A 18 -14.28 -11.04 2.86
N ARG A 19 -14.16 -12.31 2.45
CA ARG A 19 -14.27 -13.45 3.37
C ARG A 19 -13.18 -13.44 4.43
N LEU A 20 -11.91 -13.28 4.02
CA LEU A 20 -10.77 -13.18 4.95
C LEU A 20 -10.89 -11.98 5.90
N TYR A 21 -11.45 -10.87 5.42
CA TYR A 21 -11.70 -9.70 6.25
C TYR A 21 -12.74 -9.99 7.33
N GLU A 22 -13.81 -10.69 6.99
CA GLU A 22 -14.85 -11.08 7.94
C GLU A 22 -14.34 -12.09 8.96
N GLU A 23 -13.59 -13.12 8.52
CA GLU A 23 -12.91 -14.07 9.41
C GLU A 23 -12.02 -13.33 10.43
N ALA A 24 -11.18 -12.40 9.96
CA ALA A 24 -10.34 -11.59 10.85
C ALA A 24 -11.16 -10.69 11.81
N ARG A 25 -12.32 -10.20 11.36
CA ARG A 25 -13.24 -9.42 12.22
C ARG A 25 -13.85 -10.29 13.30
N GLU A 26 -14.26 -11.51 12.99
CA GLU A 26 -14.81 -12.45 13.98
C GLU A 26 -13.76 -12.80 15.06
N ASP A 27 -12.49 -12.94 14.67
CA ASP A 27 -11.38 -13.17 15.59
C ASP A 27 -11.06 -11.94 16.48
N ALA A 28 -11.28 -10.72 15.97
CA ALA A 28 -10.93 -9.47 16.65
C ALA A 28 -12.01 -8.37 16.51
N PRO A 29 -13.22 -8.57 17.06
CA PRO A 29 -14.39 -7.73 16.78
C PRO A 29 -14.28 -6.31 17.34
N THR A 30 -13.44 -6.09 18.35
CA THR A 30 -13.17 -4.76 18.92
C THR A 30 -12.10 -3.99 18.14
N ALA A 31 -11.21 -4.68 17.43
CA ALA A 31 -10.11 -4.08 16.68
C ALA A 31 -10.48 -3.83 15.21
N ILE A 32 -11.30 -4.70 14.61
CA ILE A 32 -11.68 -4.65 13.20
C ILE A 32 -13.16 -4.33 13.09
N LYS A 33 -13.48 -3.21 12.43
CA LYS A 33 -14.86 -2.77 12.21
C LYS A 33 -15.47 -3.48 11.01
N GLU A 34 -16.79 -3.62 11.00
CA GLU A 34 -17.52 -4.10 9.83
C GLU A 34 -17.32 -3.15 8.63
N ARG A 35 -17.15 -3.73 7.43
CA ARG A 35 -17.00 -2.97 6.18
C ARG A 35 -17.75 -3.66 5.05
N SER A 36 -18.47 -2.87 4.26
CA SER A 36 -19.06 -3.35 3.01
C SER A 36 -17.98 -3.65 1.97
N PHE A 37 -18.31 -4.52 1.01
CA PHE A 37 -17.46 -4.84 -0.14
C PHE A 37 -16.95 -3.57 -0.87
N LYS A 38 -17.84 -2.59 -1.09
CA LYS A 38 -17.50 -1.30 -1.71
C LYS A 38 -16.54 -0.47 -0.84
N SER A 39 -16.67 -0.55 0.48
CA SER A 39 -15.75 0.12 1.42
C SER A 39 -14.36 -0.50 1.38
N LEU A 40 -14.26 -1.83 1.32
CA LEU A 40 -12.99 -2.56 1.21
C LEU A 40 -12.26 -2.23 -0.10
N THR A 41 -12.96 -2.30 -1.24
CA THR A 41 -12.37 -2.01 -2.55
C THR A 41 -11.91 -0.55 -2.64
N SER A 42 -12.75 0.41 -2.22
CA SER A 42 -12.42 1.84 -2.23
C SER A 42 -11.23 2.16 -1.31
N ARG A 43 -11.18 1.53 -0.13
CA ARG A 43 -10.07 1.71 0.80
C ARG A 43 -8.77 1.20 0.20
N TRP A 44 -8.79 0.03 -0.44
CA TRP A 44 -7.63 -0.50 -1.13
C TRP A 44 -7.18 0.38 -2.29
N ASP A 45 -8.09 0.83 -3.15
CA ASP A 45 -7.76 1.71 -4.27
C ASP A 45 -7.07 3.00 -3.77
N THR A 46 -7.52 3.54 -2.63
CA THR A 46 -6.89 4.68 -1.96
C THR A 46 -5.48 4.36 -1.47
N ILE A 47 -5.31 3.27 -0.71
CA ILE A 47 -3.99 2.85 -0.20
C ILE A 47 -3.04 2.59 -1.38
N ASN A 48 -3.48 1.83 -2.37
CA ASN A 48 -2.65 1.45 -3.51
C ASN A 48 -2.21 2.67 -4.33
N ARG A 49 -3.13 3.62 -4.57
CA ARG A 49 -2.79 4.88 -5.25
C ARG A 49 -1.75 5.68 -4.47
N ASP A 50 -1.97 5.89 -3.18
CA ASP A 50 -1.11 6.75 -2.37
C ASP A 50 0.27 6.11 -2.13
N VAL A 51 0.32 4.78 -1.92
CA VAL A 51 1.58 4.02 -1.84
C VAL A 51 2.31 4.01 -3.19
N SER A 52 1.62 3.87 -4.31
CA SER A 52 2.25 3.92 -5.65
C SER A 52 2.89 5.28 -5.92
N ARG A 53 2.21 6.37 -5.53
CA ARG A 53 2.76 7.72 -5.58
C ARG A 53 4.01 7.86 -4.71
N TRP A 54 3.94 7.36 -3.48
CA TRP A 54 5.08 7.34 -2.56
C TRP A 54 6.29 6.60 -3.15
N VAL A 55 6.08 5.40 -3.72
CA VAL A 55 7.15 4.62 -4.35
C VAL A 55 7.86 5.41 -5.45
N GLY A 56 7.11 6.13 -6.29
CA GLY A 56 7.69 6.98 -7.33
C GLY A 56 8.51 8.15 -6.77
N VAL A 57 8.04 8.79 -5.70
CA VAL A 57 8.76 9.88 -5.03
C VAL A 57 9.99 9.36 -4.30
N TYR A 58 9.88 8.23 -3.60
CA TYR A 58 11.01 7.60 -2.90
C TYR A 58 12.10 7.17 -3.88
N ALA A 59 11.73 6.63 -5.05
CA ALA A 59 12.68 6.30 -6.12
C ALA A 59 13.37 7.56 -6.71
N GLN A 60 12.69 8.71 -6.74
CA GLN A 60 13.32 9.98 -7.08
C GLN A 60 14.34 10.39 -5.99
N ALA A 61 13.93 10.36 -4.72
CA ALA A 61 14.82 10.69 -3.61
C ALA A 61 16.06 9.78 -3.55
N GLN A 62 15.91 8.50 -3.91
CA GLN A 62 17.03 7.57 -4.03
C GLN A 62 18.00 7.91 -5.17
N ARG A 63 17.51 8.48 -6.28
CA ARG A 63 18.36 8.93 -7.39
C ARG A 63 19.09 10.23 -7.09
N ASP A 64 18.45 11.12 -6.33
CA ASP A 64 19.03 12.38 -5.88
C ASP A 64 20.01 12.20 -4.71
N LYS A 65 20.16 10.95 -4.23
CA LYS A 65 21.03 10.59 -3.12
C LYS A 65 22.50 10.89 -3.44
N ALA A 66 23.14 11.70 -2.59
CA ALA A 66 24.59 11.90 -2.62
C ALA A 66 25.32 10.83 -1.79
N SER A 67 26.62 10.62 -2.07
CA SER A 67 27.45 9.69 -1.30
C SER A 67 27.47 10.08 0.18
N GLY A 68 27.13 9.13 1.07
CA GLY A 68 27.14 9.33 2.52
C GLY A 68 25.77 9.55 3.17
N GLN A 69 24.68 9.66 2.41
CA GLN A 69 23.33 9.77 2.99
C GLN A 69 22.82 8.43 3.51
N SER A 70 22.19 8.45 4.68
CA SER A 70 21.53 7.29 5.27
C SER A 70 20.18 7.00 4.58
N ASP A 71 19.60 5.84 4.86
CA ASP A 71 18.24 5.52 4.37
C ASP A 71 17.17 6.43 5.01
N GLU A 72 17.43 6.93 6.22
CA GLU A 72 16.57 7.90 6.90
C GLU A 72 16.60 9.26 6.19
N ASP A 73 17.77 9.71 5.75
CA ASP A 73 17.91 10.96 4.99
C ASP A 73 17.15 10.90 3.67
N VAL A 74 17.23 9.75 2.97
CA VAL A 74 16.47 9.50 1.74
C VAL A 74 14.97 9.52 2.01
N GLU A 75 14.53 8.93 3.12
CA GLU A 75 13.11 8.91 3.48
C GLU A 75 12.59 10.32 3.81
N ASN A 76 13.36 11.10 4.56
CA ASN A 76 13.04 12.49 4.88
C ASN A 76 12.97 13.35 3.60
N HIS A 77 13.92 13.15 2.68
CA HIS A 77 13.89 13.81 1.38
C HIS A 77 12.68 13.41 0.55
N ALA A 78 12.30 12.12 0.55
CA ALA A 78 11.08 11.65 -0.11
C ALA A 78 9.81 12.30 0.50
N HIS A 79 9.75 12.47 1.83
CA HIS A 79 8.64 13.18 2.48
C HIS A 79 8.55 14.65 2.06
N TYR A 80 9.69 15.32 1.93
CA TYR A 80 9.75 16.69 1.43
C TYR A 80 9.24 16.77 -0.01
N LEU A 81 9.80 15.95 -0.92
CA LEU A 81 9.39 15.89 -2.33
C LEU A 81 7.91 15.55 -2.49
N TYR A 82 7.37 14.65 -1.67
CA TYR A 82 5.96 14.26 -1.73
C TYR A 82 5.05 15.45 -1.39
N GLN A 83 5.37 16.20 -0.33
CA GLN A 83 4.59 17.38 0.05
C GLN A 83 4.65 18.46 -1.04
N GLN A 84 5.81 18.70 -1.63
CA GLN A 84 5.94 19.65 -2.74
C GLN A 84 5.11 19.22 -3.96
N ARG A 85 5.13 17.91 -4.28
CA ARG A 85 4.45 17.36 -5.45
C ARG A 85 2.93 17.26 -5.30
N TYR A 86 2.42 17.12 -4.07
CA TYR A 86 1.01 16.86 -3.79
C TYR A 86 0.39 17.95 -2.91
N ASN A 87 0.68 19.22 -3.21
CA ASN A 87 0.03 20.40 -2.64
C ASN A 87 0.05 20.43 -1.10
N GLY A 88 1.21 20.11 -0.49
CA GLY A 88 1.39 20.10 0.96
C GLY A 88 0.85 18.87 1.68
N VAL A 89 0.25 17.90 0.96
CA VAL A 89 -0.25 16.67 1.57
C VAL A 89 0.91 15.80 2.06
N LYS A 90 0.83 15.35 3.32
CA LYS A 90 1.80 14.42 3.91
C LYS A 90 1.43 12.98 3.58
N PHE A 91 2.43 12.18 3.21
CA PHE A 91 2.25 10.73 3.13
C PHE A 91 2.23 10.12 4.54
N THR A 92 1.18 9.35 4.86
CA THR A 92 0.96 8.76 6.20
C THR A 92 0.92 7.24 6.21
N LEU A 93 0.98 6.58 5.04
CA LEU A 93 0.84 5.12 4.90
C LEU A 93 2.19 4.39 4.91
N LYS A 94 3.15 4.85 5.71
CA LYS A 94 4.51 4.27 5.82
C LYS A 94 4.48 2.78 6.17
N HIS A 95 3.64 2.41 7.15
CA HIS A 95 3.49 1.01 7.55
C HIS A 95 3.01 0.15 6.38
N ALA A 96 1.94 0.57 5.69
CA ALA A 96 1.40 -0.16 4.55
C ALA A 96 2.44 -0.32 3.42
N TRP A 97 3.22 0.73 3.13
CA TRP A 97 4.30 0.64 2.15
C TRP A 97 5.39 -0.36 2.54
N LYS A 98 5.81 -0.40 3.81
CA LYS A 98 6.80 -1.37 4.31
C LYS A 98 6.29 -2.81 4.18
N GLU A 99 5.07 -3.07 4.63
CA GLU A 99 4.43 -4.39 4.50
C GLU A 99 4.37 -4.84 3.04
N MET A 100 3.94 -3.96 2.13
CA MET A 100 3.89 -4.26 0.69
C MET A 100 5.27 -4.55 0.08
N ARG A 101 6.34 -3.94 0.60
CA ARG A 101 7.72 -4.22 0.17
C ARG A 101 8.18 -5.62 0.60
N HIS A 102 7.73 -6.09 1.76
CA HIS A 102 8.08 -7.41 2.28
C HIS A 102 7.21 -8.54 1.70
N MET A 103 6.04 -8.21 1.17
CA MET A 103 5.09 -9.17 0.56
C MET A 103 5.55 -9.72 -0.80
N ARG A 104 6.57 -9.13 -1.45
CA ARG A 104 7.27 -9.73 -2.62
C ARG A 104 8.37 -10.67 -2.13
N LYS A 105 8.03 -11.93 -1.87
CA LYS A 105 8.95 -13.07 -1.83
C LYS A 105 8.39 -14.20 -2.67
#